data_AF-F8TH45-F1
#
_entry.id   AF-F8TH45-F1
#
_cell.length_a   1.000
_cell.length_b   1.000
_cell.length_c   1.000
_cell.angle_alpha   90.00
_cell.angle_beta   90.00
_cell.angle_gamma   90.00
#
_symmetry.space_group_name_H-M   'P 1'
#
loop_
_entity.id
_entity.type
_entity.pdbx_description
1 polymer ?
#
loop_
_entity_poly.entity_id
_entity_poly.type
_entity_poly.pdbx_seq_one_letter_code
_entity_poly.pdbx_strand_id
1 'polypeptide(L)'
;PESPRGICGATADVMVTRNLLRAVASGSGCYIHVVENTALNLKNTALEKGKLKGLGALERLCKTFGVSGKDDHEKALNVANAVLEDLYKPEYVKMDLVEKMAYPPRFKVWKELGILPGGAKSEVFKGVVKCSTNLNSDPVNMLLDCLRLGISTGIYGLTLTNLLNDVLLGEPEIRMAPVGLRVIDPDYINIMITGHQHTMFVHLQERLIAPDVVAKAKAVGAKGFKLVGCTCVGQDLQLRGAHYTEIFDGHAGNNYTSEAILATGAIDAVLSEFNCTLPGIETVCDTLSIKQICIDDVAKKANAELKQFVFAERGKHSEEIIDAIIASYKERRPKVKLNLLPEHGYENNLTGVSEVSLKKFLGGNWKPLVDLIVSGDIKGVAGVVGCSSLVAGGHDVLTVALVKELIARDIIVLTAGCSSGGIENCGLMVPEAAELAGPKLKAVCKKLG
;
A
#
# COMPACT_ATOMS: atom_id res chain seq x y z
N PRO A 1 12.53 -30.03 23.56
CA PRO A 1 13.96 -29.78 23.91
C PRO A 1 14.26 -30.33 25.31
N GLU A 2 15.40 -31.01 25.49
CA GLU A 2 15.79 -31.62 26.79
C GLU A 2 16.49 -30.62 27.73
N SER A 3 16.98 -29.50 27.20
CA SER A 3 17.59 -28.41 27.98
C SER A 3 16.66 -27.19 28.04
N PRO A 4 16.52 -26.52 29.21
CA PRO A 4 15.77 -25.27 29.35
C PRO A 4 16.46 -24.04 28.71
N ARG A 5 17.71 -24.20 28.25
CA ARG A 5 18.52 -23.13 27.66
C ARG A 5 19.21 -23.59 26.37
N GLY A 6 19.42 -22.65 25.45
CA GLY A 6 20.32 -22.84 24.32
C GLY A 6 21.79 -22.88 24.75
N ILE A 7 22.69 -23.18 23.80
CA ILE A 7 24.13 -23.32 24.07
C ILE A 7 24.73 -22.05 24.69
N CYS A 8 24.28 -20.86 24.27
CA CYS A 8 24.74 -19.59 24.83
C CYS A 8 24.07 -19.20 26.17
N GLY A 9 23.21 -20.06 26.73
CA GLY A 9 22.48 -19.80 27.97
C GLY A 9 21.15 -19.06 27.80
N ALA A 10 20.75 -18.70 26.57
CA ALA A 10 19.46 -18.05 26.32
C ALA A 10 18.28 -18.97 26.68
N THR A 11 17.28 -18.44 27.38
CA THR A 11 16.02 -19.11 27.69
C THR A 11 15.05 -19.05 26.50
N ALA A 12 13.93 -19.79 26.59
CA ALA A 12 12.85 -19.72 25.62
C ALA A 12 12.35 -18.27 25.40
N ASP A 13 12.14 -17.51 26.47
CA ASP A 13 11.65 -16.13 26.41
C ASP A 13 12.58 -15.22 25.61
N VAL A 14 13.90 -15.37 25.83
CA VAL A 14 14.92 -14.62 25.08
C VAL A 14 14.89 -15.00 23.61
N MET A 15 14.85 -16.29 23.29
CA MET A 15 14.84 -16.78 21.91
C MET A 15 13.60 -16.32 21.15
N VAL A 16 12.42 -16.47 21.74
CA VAL A 16 11.14 -16.06 21.14
C VAL A 16 11.11 -14.54 20.91
N THR A 17 11.46 -13.77 21.94
CA THR A 17 11.40 -12.30 21.85
C THR A 17 12.43 -11.75 20.87
N ARG A 18 13.63 -12.34 20.82
CA ARG A 18 14.66 -11.99 19.84
C ARG A 18 14.19 -12.23 18.41
N ASN A 19 13.55 -13.37 18.14
CA ASN A 19 12.99 -13.67 16.83
C ASN A 19 11.85 -12.69 16.47
N LEU A 20 10.99 -12.36 17.44
CA LEU A 20 9.94 -11.38 17.25
C LEU A 20 10.50 -9.98 16.93
N LEU A 21 11.44 -9.47 17.73
CA LEU A 21 12.06 -8.16 17.49
C LEU A 21 12.74 -8.12 16.12
N ARG A 22 13.41 -9.19 15.71
CA ARG A 22 14.01 -9.27 14.37
C ARG A 22 12.96 -9.16 13.28
N ALA A 23 11.85 -9.89 13.41
CA ALA A 23 10.74 -9.81 12.46
C ALA A 23 10.09 -8.41 12.43
N VAL A 24 9.88 -7.80 13.60
CA VAL A 24 9.33 -6.44 13.72
C VAL A 24 10.28 -5.40 13.11
N ALA A 25 11.59 -5.51 13.36
CA ALA A 25 12.59 -4.61 12.80
C ALA A 25 12.68 -4.74 11.27
N SER A 26 12.67 -5.95 10.73
CA SER A 26 12.63 -6.19 9.28
C SER A 26 11.34 -5.63 8.66
N GLY A 27 10.19 -5.87 9.27
CA GLY A 27 8.91 -5.31 8.79
C GLY A 27 8.88 -3.80 8.84
N SER A 28 9.38 -3.20 9.93
CA SER A 28 9.53 -1.74 10.08
C SER A 28 10.43 -1.17 8.99
N GLY A 29 11.58 -1.81 8.74
CA GLY A 29 12.51 -1.43 7.67
C GLY A 29 11.83 -1.34 6.30
N CYS A 30 10.91 -2.26 5.98
CA CYS A 30 10.17 -2.21 4.73
C CYS A 30 9.33 -0.94 4.58
N TYR A 31 8.58 -0.55 5.61
CA TYR A 31 7.75 0.66 5.54
C TYR A 31 8.57 1.95 5.63
N ILE A 32 9.71 1.92 6.34
CA ILE A 32 10.63 3.06 6.39
C ILE A 32 11.33 3.29 5.04
N HIS A 33 11.64 2.23 4.28
CA HIS A 33 12.12 2.33 2.90
C HIS A 33 11.09 3.05 1.99
N VAL A 34 9.82 2.66 2.09
CA VAL A 34 8.73 3.24 1.30
C VAL A 34 8.54 4.74 1.59
N VAL A 35 8.48 5.16 2.86
CA VAL A 35 8.28 6.58 3.21
C VAL A 35 9.49 7.43 2.80
N GLU A 36 10.70 6.90 2.91
CA GLU A 36 11.92 7.59 2.48
C GLU A 36 11.89 7.87 0.97
N ASN A 37 11.61 6.83 0.17
CA ASN A 37 11.48 6.97 -1.28
C ASN A 37 10.38 7.96 -1.66
N THR A 38 9.25 7.93 -0.94
CA THR A 38 8.13 8.86 -1.15
C THR A 38 8.52 10.30 -0.84
N ALA A 39 9.24 10.54 0.27
CA ALA A 39 9.74 11.85 0.64
C ALA A 39 10.79 12.37 -0.37
N LEU A 40 11.69 11.50 -0.85
CA LEU A 40 12.65 11.84 -1.91
C LEU A 40 11.93 12.21 -3.21
N ASN A 41 10.89 11.47 -3.59
CA ASN A 41 10.07 11.77 -4.76
C ASN A 41 9.35 13.12 -4.61
N LEU A 42 8.80 13.43 -3.44
CA LEU A 42 8.18 14.73 -3.17
C LEU A 42 9.21 15.86 -3.28
N LYS A 43 10.37 15.69 -2.67
CA LYS A 43 11.49 16.64 -2.73
C LYS A 43 11.91 16.92 -4.18
N ASN A 44 12.15 15.87 -4.96
CA ASN A 44 12.61 16.04 -6.34
C ASN A 44 11.52 16.63 -7.25
N THR A 45 10.26 16.24 -7.04
CA THR A 45 9.12 16.86 -7.74
C THR A 45 9.01 18.34 -7.44
N ALA A 46 9.20 18.74 -6.18
CA ALA A 46 9.21 20.14 -5.79
C ALA A 46 10.35 20.93 -6.45
N LEU A 47 11.57 20.37 -6.45
CA LEU A 47 12.75 21.01 -7.05
C LEU A 47 12.60 21.22 -8.57
N GLU A 48 12.01 20.25 -9.27
CA GLU A 48 11.76 20.35 -10.71
C GLU A 48 10.48 21.13 -11.06
N LYS A 49 9.78 21.68 -10.05
CA LYS A 49 8.47 22.33 -10.20
C LYS A 49 7.43 21.43 -10.90
N GLY A 50 7.47 20.15 -10.61
CA GLY A 50 6.53 19.15 -11.11
C GLY A 50 5.11 19.33 -10.56
N LYS A 51 4.19 18.53 -11.06
CA LYS A 51 2.78 18.60 -10.69
C LYS A 51 2.56 18.07 -9.27
N LEU A 52 1.87 18.87 -8.45
CA LEU A 52 1.35 18.46 -7.13
C LEU A 52 -0.17 18.35 -7.24
N LYS A 53 -0.72 17.16 -7.02
CA LYS A 53 -2.13 16.86 -7.25
C LYS A 53 -3.00 17.09 -6.00
N GLY A 54 -2.45 16.91 -4.80
CA GLY A 54 -3.17 17.06 -3.52
C GLY A 54 -2.72 18.28 -2.73
N LEU A 55 -3.11 19.49 -3.16
CA LEU A 55 -2.75 20.72 -2.46
C LEU A 55 -3.39 20.81 -1.06
N GLY A 56 -4.57 20.21 -0.86
CA GLY A 56 -5.20 20.13 0.46
C GLY A 56 -4.37 19.31 1.46
N ALA A 57 -3.78 18.19 1.00
CA ALA A 57 -2.85 17.40 1.79
C ALA A 57 -1.57 18.16 2.13
N LEU A 58 -1.04 18.92 1.17
CA LEU A 58 0.15 19.75 1.37
C LEU A 58 -0.09 20.80 2.46
N GLU A 59 -1.19 21.54 2.39
CA GLU A 59 -1.54 22.55 3.39
C GLU A 59 -1.70 21.95 4.79
N ARG A 60 -2.31 20.77 4.91
CA ARG A 60 -2.43 20.06 6.18
C ARG A 60 -1.07 19.66 6.74
N LEU A 61 -0.17 19.11 5.90
CA LEU A 61 1.19 18.78 6.31
C LEU A 61 1.98 20.01 6.74
N CYS A 62 1.90 21.11 5.99
CA CYS A 62 2.53 22.38 6.35
C CYS A 62 2.07 22.87 7.73
N LYS A 63 0.76 22.88 7.97
CA LYS A 63 0.17 23.27 9.26
C LYS A 63 0.63 22.33 10.39
N THR A 64 0.56 21.02 10.19
CA THR A 64 0.92 20.04 11.22
C THR A 64 2.41 20.11 11.55
N PHE A 65 3.27 20.30 10.54
CA PHE A 65 4.71 20.38 10.74
C PHE A 65 5.18 21.76 11.21
N GLY A 66 4.36 22.80 11.05
CA GLY A 66 4.75 24.18 11.31
C GLY A 66 5.76 24.70 10.28
N VAL A 67 5.64 24.26 9.02
CA VAL A 67 6.49 24.71 7.91
C VAL A 67 5.69 25.56 6.92
N SER A 68 6.36 26.49 6.26
CA SER A 68 5.79 27.39 5.26
C SER A 68 6.69 27.49 4.04
N GLY A 69 6.20 28.08 2.95
CA GLY A 69 6.96 28.37 1.73
C GLY A 69 6.30 29.49 0.94
N LYS A 70 7.03 30.14 0.03
CA LYS A 70 6.53 31.25 -0.80
C LYS A 70 5.55 30.77 -1.86
N ASP A 71 5.72 29.54 -2.33
CA ASP A 71 4.83 28.84 -3.25
C ASP A 71 4.65 27.37 -2.81
N ASP A 72 3.80 26.63 -3.53
CA ASP A 72 3.47 25.24 -3.19
C ASP A 72 4.66 24.30 -3.37
N HIS A 73 5.59 24.61 -4.29
CA HIS A 73 6.80 23.82 -4.47
C HIS A 73 7.77 24.01 -3.29
N GLU A 74 7.96 25.23 -2.80
CA GLU A 74 8.76 25.49 -1.61
C GLU A 74 8.13 24.84 -0.36
N LYS A 75 6.80 24.89 -0.23
CA LYS A 75 6.08 24.16 0.82
C LYS A 75 6.34 22.66 0.75
N ALA A 76 6.20 22.05 -0.42
CA ALA A 76 6.42 20.62 -0.63
C ALA A 76 7.87 20.22 -0.34
N LEU A 77 8.83 21.04 -0.75
CA LEU A 77 10.25 20.84 -0.44
C LEU A 77 10.50 20.86 1.08
N ASN A 78 9.93 21.82 1.80
CA ASN A 78 10.10 21.95 3.24
C ASN A 78 9.43 20.81 4.01
N VAL A 79 8.26 20.34 3.55
CA VAL A 79 7.60 19.14 4.08
C VAL A 79 8.47 17.91 3.86
N ALA A 80 9.01 17.70 2.66
CA ALA A 80 9.85 16.56 2.36
C ALA A 80 11.16 16.56 3.17
N ASN A 81 11.82 17.72 3.29
CA ASN A 81 13.04 17.86 4.10
C ASN A 81 12.76 17.57 5.59
N ALA A 82 11.65 18.07 6.14
CA ALA A 82 11.28 17.79 7.53
C ALA A 82 11.13 16.28 7.80
N VAL A 83 10.55 15.51 6.86
CA VAL A 83 10.46 14.04 6.99
C VAL A 83 11.83 13.39 6.90
N LEU A 84 12.64 13.75 5.91
CA LEU A 84 13.96 13.15 5.68
C LEU A 84 14.92 13.42 6.84
N GLU A 85 14.99 14.66 7.31
CA GLU A 85 15.86 15.06 8.44
C GLU A 85 15.50 14.29 9.72
N ASP A 86 14.20 14.14 10.00
CA ASP A 86 13.73 13.45 11.20
C ASP A 86 13.95 11.93 11.13
N LEU A 87 13.75 11.34 9.94
CA LEU A 87 13.97 9.92 9.66
C LEU A 87 15.44 9.50 9.84
N TYR A 88 16.37 10.40 9.55
CA TYR A 88 17.82 10.18 9.61
C TYR A 88 18.49 10.56 10.93
N LYS A 89 17.73 11.03 11.93
CA LYS A 89 18.27 11.28 13.27
C LYS A 89 18.96 10.04 13.85
N PRO A 90 20.00 10.21 14.68
CA PRO A 90 20.53 9.11 15.48
C PRO A 90 19.47 8.62 16.48
N GLU A 91 19.58 7.37 16.92
CA GLU A 91 18.56 6.75 17.80
C GLU A 91 18.35 7.48 19.13
N TYR A 92 19.39 8.13 19.65
CA TYR A 92 19.33 8.84 20.92
C TYR A 92 18.67 10.23 20.82
N VAL A 93 18.42 10.75 19.61
CA VAL A 93 17.71 12.00 19.38
C VAL A 93 16.28 11.69 18.96
N LYS A 94 15.30 12.16 19.75
CA LYS A 94 13.88 11.89 19.48
C LYS A 94 13.42 12.53 18.17
N MET A 95 12.55 11.80 17.49
CA MET A 95 11.88 12.29 16.29
C MET A 95 10.85 13.36 16.67
N ASP A 96 10.86 14.48 15.96
CA ASP A 96 10.03 15.64 16.25
C ASP A 96 8.61 15.48 15.68
N LEU A 97 8.48 14.82 14.53
CA LEU A 97 7.16 14.68 13.88
C LEU A 97 6.25 13.71 14.65
N VAL A 98 6.79 12.85 15.51
CA VAL A 98 5.99 11.96 16.39
C VAL A 98 5.03 12.78 17.25
N GLU A 99 5.50 13.87 17.87
CA GLU A 99 4.64 14.72 18.71
C GLU A 99 3.57 15.44 17.90
N LYS A 100 3.95 15.92 16.70
CA LYS A 100 3.07 16.69 15.83
C LYS A 100 1.96 15.85 15.20
N MET A 101 2.24 14.58 14.92
CA MET A 101 1.34 13.66 14.22
C MET A 101 0.48 12.80 15.15
N ALA A 102 0.93 12.57 16.39
CA ALA A 102 0.26 11.65 17.29
C ALA A 102 -1.01 12.24 17.92
N TYR A 103 -1.94 11.35 18.30
CA TYR A 103 -3.04 11.72 19.20
C TYR A 103 -2.46 12.17 20.55
N PRO A 104 -2.71 13.41 21.04
CA PRO A 104 -1.97 13.97 22.17
C PRO A 104 -2.02 13.14 23.47
N PRO A 105 -3.17 12.56 23.88
CA PRO A 105 -3.20 11.66 25.04
C PRO A 105 -2.31 10.43 24.89
N ARG A 106 -2.18 9.90 23.66
CA ARG A 106 -1.34 8.73 23.39
C ARG A 106 0.14 9.09 23.41
N PHE A 107 0.52 10.25 22.87
CA PHE A 107 1.89 10.75 22.94
C PHE A 107 2.37 10.90 24.39
N LYS A 108 1.54 11.45 25.28
CA LYS A 108 1.84 11.57 26.71
C LYS A 108 2.17 10.22 27.34
N VAL A 109 1.36 9.19 27.06
CA VAL A 109 1.61 7.82 27.55
C VAL A 109 2.95 7.27 27.02
N TRP A 110 3.25 7.45 25.74
CA TRP A 110 4.54 6.99 25.18
C TRP A 110 5.75 7.70 25.80
N LYS A 111 5.61 8.98 26.13
CA LYS A 111 6.62 9.77 26.84
C LYS A 111 6.84 9.25 28.26
N GLU A 112 5.76 9.02 29.01
CA GLU A 112 5.80 8.47 30.37
C GLU A 112 6.42 7.06 30.41
N LEU A 113 6.14 6.23 29.40
CA LEU A 113 6.72 4.89 29.27
C LEU A 113 8.16 4.89 28.74
N GLY A 114 8.71 6.04 28.32
CA GLY A 114 10.07 6.13 27.76
C GLY A 114 10.25 5.46 26.39
N ILE A 115 9.17 5.27 25.64
CA ILE A 115 9.16 4.55 24.34
C ILE A 115 9.01 5.48 23.14
N LEU A 116 9.28 6.78 23.29
CA LEU A 116 9.39 7.66 22.13
C LEU A 116 10.58 7.24 21.26
N PRO A 117 10.39 7.02 19.95
CA PRO A 117 11.47 6.62 19.06
C PRO A 117 12.40 7.80 18.72
N GLY A 118 13.67 7.49 18.45
CA GLY A 118 14.59 8.34 17.70
C GLY A 118 14.49 8.09 16.21
N GLY A 119 15.49 8.49 15.42
CA GLY A 119 15.37 8.43 13.95
C GLY A 119 15.01 7.03 13.42
N ALA A 120 14.05 6.97 12.51
CA ALA A 120 13.38 5.73 12.12
C ALA A 120 14.34 4.66 11.55
N LYS A 121 15.33 5.06 10.73
CA LYS A 121 16.35 4.12 10.23
C LYS A 121 17.24 3.60 11.36
N SER A 122 17.59 4.48 12.31
CA SER A 122 18.41 4.12 13.48
C SER A 122 17.70 3.16 14.42
N GLU A 123 16.38 3.29 14.61
CA GLU A 123 15.57 2.35 15.39
C GLU A 123 15.56 0.95 14.77
N VAL A 124 15.39 0.86 13.43
CA VAL A 124 15.45 -0.42 12.70
C VAL A 124 16.82 -1.07 12.89
N PHE A 125 17.91 -0.31 12.68
CA PHE A 125 19.27 -0.81 12.87
C PHE A 125 19.50 -1.31 14.29
N LYS A 126 19.10 -0.54 15.31
CA LYS A 126 19.20 -0.93 16.72
C LYS A 126 18.44 -2.23 17.00
N GLY A 127 17.22 -2.37 16.48
CA GLY A 127 16.42 -3.58 16.61
C GLY A 127 17.15 -4.82 16.08
N VAL A 128 17.72 -4.73 14.88
CA VAL A 128 18.49 -5.81 14.27
C VAL A 128 19.75 -6.14 15.09
N VAL A 129 20.52 -5.12 15.49
CA VAL A 129 21.74 -5.32 16.30
C VAL A 129 21.38 -6.05 17.60
N LYS A 130 20.38 -5.58 18.34
CA LYS A 130 19.92 -6.20 19.61
C LYS A 130 19.57 -7.69 19.46
N CYS A 131 19.17 -8.13 18.27
CA CYS A 131 18.81 -9.51 18.01
C CYS A 131 20.02 -10.45 17.79
N SER A 132 21.25 -9.95 17.86
CA SER A 132 22.45 -10.76 17.69
C SER A 132 22.65 -11.74 18.85
N THR A 133 23.31 -12.87 18.57
CA THR A 133 23.34 -14.06 19.44
C THR A 133 23.70 -13.79 20.91
N ASN A 134 24.62 -12.87 21.16
CA ASN A 134 25.25 -12.62 22.47
C ASN A 134 25.03 -11.20 23.02
N LEU A 135 24.12 -10.41 22.45
CA LEU A 135 23.92 -9.02 22.87
C LEU A 135 22.83 -8.90 23.93
N ASN A 136 21.55 -8.84 23.51
CA ASN A 136 20.45 -8.64 24.45
C ASN A 136 19.84 -9.97 24.92
N SER A 137 19.66 -10.10 26.23
CA SER A 137 19.04 -11.25 26.91
C SER A 137 17.87 -10.84 27.81
N ASP A 138 17.40 -9.60 27.74
CA ASP A 138 16.22 -9.11 28.46
C ASP A 138 15.01 -9.06 27.52
N PRO A 139 14.02 -9.96 27.69
CA PRO A 139 12.80 -9.98 26.89
C PRO A 139 11.98 -8.69 27.01
N VAL A 140 11.85 -8.11 28.20
CA VAL A 140 11.04 -6.90 28.41
C VAL A 140 11.67 -5.73 27.67
N ASN A 141 12.99 -5.59 27.74
CA ASN A 141 13.71 -4.57 27.00
C ASN A 141 13.45 -4.68 25.48
N MET A 142 13.57 -5.88 24.91
CA MET A 142 13.33 -6.11 23.48
C MET A 142 11.86 -5.88 23.08
N LEU A 143 10.90 -6.23 23.93
CA LEU A 143 9.47 -5.96 23.68
C LEU A 143 9.19 -4.44 23.68
N LEU A 144 9.85 -3.66 24.53
CA LEU A 144 9.75 -2.20 24.49
C LEU A 144 10.33 -1.64 23.18
N ASP A 145 11.40 -2.21 22.62
CA ASP A 145 11.89 -1.82 21.30
C ASP A 145 10.88 -2.19 20.19
N CYS A 146 10.17 -3.33 20.28
CA CYS A 146 9.07 -3.63 19.36
C CYS A 146 7.99 -2.54 19.39
N LEU A 147 7.64 -2.03 20.57
CA LEU A 147 6.66 -0.93 20.71
C LEU A 147 7.19 0.38 20.11
N ARG A 148 8.47 0.72 20.33
CA ARG A 148 9.12 1.88 19.70
C ARG A 148 9.09 1.81 18.18
N LEU A 149 9.44 0.65 17.63
CA LEU A 149 9.37 0.38 16.19
C LEU A 149 7.93 0.50 15.69
N GLY A 150 6.95 -0.01 16.43
CA GLY A 150 5.53 0.14 16.09
C GLY A 150 5.07 1.60 16.00
N ILE A 151 5.51 2.47 16.92
CA ILE A 151 5.23 3.91 16.87
C ILE A 151 5.87 4.54 15.62
N SER A 152 7.15 4.26 15.39
CA SER A 152 7.89 4.75 14.21
C SER A 152 7.22 4.31 12.90
N THR A 153 6.91 3.03 12.76
CA THR A 153 6.24 2.48 11.57
C THR A 153 4.83 3.05 11.39
N GLY A 154 4.03 3.16 12.44
CA GLY A 154 2.67 3.67 12.34
C GLY A 154 2.60 5.13 11.88
N ILE A 155 3.47 5.98 12.43
CA ILE A 155 3.50 7.40 12.08
C ILE A 155 4.19 7.61 10.73
N TYR A 156 5.41 7.08 10.54
CA TYR A 156 6.20 7.36 9.34
C TYR A 156 5.82 6.42 8.21
N GLY A 157 6.05 5.14 8.43
CA GLY A 157 5.90 4.10 7.41
C GLY A 157 4.48 3.96 6.84
N LEU A 158 3.45 4.31 7.63
CA LEU A 158 2.05 4.23 7.21
C LEU A 158 1.41 5.60 7.01
N THR A 159 1.27 6.39 8.08
CA THR A 159 0.50 7.65 8.03
C THR A 159 1.16 8.69 7.14
N LEU A 160 2.46 8.94 7.31
CA LEU A 160 3.19 9.92 6.49
C LEU A 160 3.34 9.45 5.05
N THR A 161 3.59 8.17 4.79
CA THR A 161 3.58 7.62 3.42
C THR A 161 2.30 8.02 2.69
N ASN A 162 1.13 7.78 3.31
CA ASN A 162 -0.16 8.10 2.70
C ASN A 162 -0.34 9.60 2.46
N LEU A 163 0.02 10.45 3.43
CA LEU A 163 -0.13 11.90 3.31
C LEU A 163 0.81 12.49 2.25
N LEU A 164 2.05 11.99 2.15
CA LEU A 164 2.98 12.42 1.11
C LEU A 164 2.51 11.93 -0.27
N ASN A 165 1.99 10.71 -0.35
CA ASN A 165 1.36 10.18 -1.55
C ASN A 165 0.16 11.03 -1.97
N ASP A 166 -0.70 11.47 -1.03
CA ASP A 166 -1.83 12.34 -1.33
C ASP A 166 -1.37 13.64 -2.05
N VAL A 167 -0.25 14.23 -1.63
CA VAL A 167 0.32 15.43 -2.27
C VAL A 167 0.70 15.16 -3.73
N LEU A 168 1.40 14.05 -3.98
CA LEU A 168 1.93 13.69 -5.30
C LEU A 168 0.86 13.13 -6.25
N LEU A 169 -0.06 12.35 -5.72
CA LEU A 169 -0.95 11.46 -6.47
C LEU A 169 -2.41 11.95 -6.50
N GLY A 170 -2.76 12.88 -5.60
CA GLY A 170 -4.11 13.39 -5.40
C GLY A 170 -4.79 12.65 -4.25
N GLU A 171 -5.65 13.35 -3.53
CA GLU A 171 -6.34 12.79 -2.36
C GLU A 171 -7.38 11.73 -2.78
N PRO A 172 -7.61 10.67 -1.97
CA PRO A 172 -8.62 9.65 -2.27
C PRO A 172 -10.03 10.25 -2.28
N GLU A 173 -10.88 9.74 -3.18
CA GLU A 173 -12.28 10.15 -3.31
C GLU A 173 -13.19 8.93 -3.22
N ILE A 174 -14.26 9.04 -2.43
CA ILE A 174 -15.26 7.96 -2.32
C ILE A 174 -15.89 7.74 -3.70
N ARG A 175 -15.77 6.51 -4.20
CA ARG A 175 -16.27 6.10 -5.52
C ARG A 175 -16.56 4.60 -5.54
N MET A 176 -17.26 4.19 -6.60
CA MET A 176 -17.37 2.78 -6.96
C MET A 176 -16.25 2.40 -7.93
N ALA A 177 -15.74 1.18 -7.82
CA ALA A 177 -14.70 0.63 -8.67
C ALA A 177 -14.89 -0.87 -8.91
N PRO A 178 -14.50 -1.37 -10.10
CA PRO A 178 -14.48 -2.80 -10.34
C PRO A 178 -13.29 -3.45 -9.62
N VAL A 179 -13.49 -4.71 -9.24
CA VAL A 179 -12.48 -5.60 -8.63
C VAL A 179 -12.45 -6.94 -9.34
N GLY A 180 -11.31 -7.62 -9.30
CA GLY A 180 -11.18 -9.02 -9.65
C GLY A 180 -10.62 -9.23 -11.04
N LEU A 181 -10.65 -10.46 -11.54
CA LEU A 181 -10.10 -10.78 -12.85
C LEU A 181 -10.89 -10.17 -14.02
N ARG A 182 -12.09 -9.63 -13.76
CA ARG A 182 -12.89 -8.87 -14.74
C ARG A 182 -12.27 -7.57 -15.20
N VAL A 183 -11.33 -7.01 -14.44
CA VAL A 183 -10.71 -5.71 -14.76
C VAL A 183 -9.76 -5.78 -15.96
N ILE A 184 -9.55 -6.97 -16.53
CA ILE A 184 -8.62 -7.18 -17.65
C ILE A 184 -9.38 -6.99 -18.98
N ASP A 185 -8.99 -5.98 -19.75
CA ASP A 185 -9.50 -5.76 -21.11
C ASP A 185 -8.52 -6.35 -22.14
N PRO A 186 -8.84 -7.47 -22.82
CA PRO A 186 -7.94 -8.12 -23.76
C PRO A 186 -7.63 -7.31 -25.02
N ASP A 187 -8.39 -6.25 -25.31
CA ASP A 187 -8.14 -5.37 -26.46
C ASP A 187 -7.02 -4.35 -26.21
N TYR A 188 -6.52 -4.27 -24.98
CA TYR A 188 -5.43 -3.39 -24.55
C TYR A 188 -4.19 -4.20 -24.18
N ILE A 189 -3.04 -3.53 -24.15
CA ILE A 189 -1.82 -4.07 -23.56
C ILE A 189 -1.96 -3.96 -22.04
N ASN A 190 -2.11 -5.08 -21.35
CA ASN A 190 -2.36 -5.09 -19.90
C ASN A 190 -1.05 -5.22 -19.13
N ILE A 191 -0.83 -4.27 -18.22
CA ILE A 191 0.36 -4.22 -17.37
C ILE A 191 -0.10 -4.44 -15.93
N MET A 192 0.29 -5.57 -15.34
CA MET A 192 0.12 -5.79 -13.92
C MET A 192 1.15 -4.99 -13.16
N ILE A 193 0.69 -4.15 -12.25
CA ILE A 193 1.51 -3.37 -11.33
C ILE A 193 1.32 -3.91 -9.92
N THR A 194 2.43 -4.19 -9.24
CA THR A 194 2.44 -4.85 -7.93
C THR A 194 3.53 -4.27 -7.04
N GLY A 195 3.25 -4.24 -5.73
CA GLY A 195 4.08 -3.54 -4.76
C GLY A 195 3.27 -2.65 -3.80
N HIS A 196 3.90 -1.55 -3.38
CA HIS A 196 3.53 -0.58 -2.35
C HIS A 196 3.88 0.89 -2.68
N GLN A 197 4.73 1.21 -3.68
CA GLN A 197 5.16 2.60 -3.96
C GLN A 197 4.56 3.16 -5.26
N HIS A 198 3.33 3.67 -5.19
CA HIS A 198 2.64 4.25 -6.36
C HIS A 198 3.38 5.44 -6.98
N THR A 199 4.11 6.25 -6.18
CA THR A 199 4.83 7.44 -6.67
C THR A 199 5.91 7.14 -7.70
N MET A 200 6.47 5.92 -7.72
CA MET A 200 7.46 5.52 -8.72
C MET A 200 6.85 5.32 -10.12
N PHE A 201 5.53 5.12 -10.22
CA PHE A 201 4.85 4.89 -11.49
C PHE A 201 4.27 6.16 -12.13
N VAL A 202 4.35 7.34 -11.50
CA VAL A 202 3.65 8.55 -11.96
C VAL A 202 4.02 8.93 -13.39
N HIS A 203 5.32 9.05 -13.66
CA HIS A 203 5.79 9.42 -15.00
C HIS A 203 5.39 8.36 -16.05
N LEU A 204 5.50 7.08 -15.72
CA LEU A 204 5.10 6.00 -16.62
C LEU A 204 3.59 6.04 -16.92
N GLN A 205 2.75 6.26 -15.92
CA GLN A 205 1.29 6.40 -16.09
C GLN A 205 0.93 7.52 -17.07
N GLU A 206 1.55 8.70 -16.90
CA GLU A 206 1.34 9.84 -17.79
C GLU A 206 1.84 9.54 -19.21
N ARG A 207 2.93 8.78 -19.33
CA ARG A 207 3.48 8.43 -20.62
C ARG A 207 2.66 7.40 -21.39
N LEU A 208 2.07 6.42 -20.70
CA LEU A 208 1.23 5.37 -21.30
C LEU A 208 -0.05 5.91 -21.96
N ILE A 209 -0.52 7.10 -21.56
CA ILE A 209 -1.69 7.77 -22.17
C ILE A 209 -1.31 8.85 -23.20
N ALA A 210 -0.02 9.15 -23.35
CA ALA A 210 0.43 10.17 -24.30
C ALA A 210 0.13 9.73 -25.75
N PRO A 211 -0.33 10.64 -26.64
CA PRO A 211 -0.84 10.27 -27.96
C PRO A 211 0.14 9.47 -28.83
N ASP A 212 1.43 9.79 -28.78
CA ASP A 212 2.46 9.11 -29.55
C ASP A 212 2.77 7.71 -29.01
N VAL A 213 2.68 7.47 -27.70
CA VAL A 213 2.82 6.14 -27.09
C VAL A 213 1.57 5.29 -27.32
N VAL A 214 0.38 5.87 -27.23
CA VAL A 214 -0.86 5.19 -27.61
C VAL A 214 -0.82 4.79 -29.10
N ALA A 215 -0.24 5.63 -29.97
CA ALA A 215 -0.04 5.28 -31.37
C ALA A 215 0.90 4.08 -31.55
N LYS A 216 1.97 3.94 -30.73
CA LYS A 216 2.83 2.75 -30.71
C LYS A 216 2.03 1.48 -30.38
N ALA A 217 1.14 1.51 -29.38
CA ALA A 217 0.28 0.37 -29.04
C ALA A 217 -0.70 0.02 -30.17
N LYS A 218 -1.30 1.02 -30.80
CA LYS A 218 -2.19 0.85 -31.97
C LYS A 218 -1.48 0.23 -33.15
N ALA A 219 -0.22 0.59 -33.39
CA ALA A 219 0.59 0.02 -34.46
C ALA A 219 0.85 -1.49 -34.29
N VAL A 220 0.73 -2.03 -33.08
CA VAL A 220 0.82 -3.48 -32.81
C VAL A 220 -0.54 -4.14 -32.60
N GLY A 221 -1.64 -3.43 -32.85
CA GLY A 221 -3.00 -3.97 -32.84
C GLY A 221 -3.76 -3.87 -31.52
N ALA A 222 -3.20 -3.21 -30.50
CA ALA A 222 -3.91 -2.93 -29.24
C ALA A 222 -4.60 -1.55 -29.28
N LYS A 223 -5.67 -1.35 -28.49
CA LYS A 223 -6.35 -0.04 -28.39
C LYS A 223 -5.52 1.00 -27.63
N GLY A 224 -4.62 0.55 -26.76
CA GLY A 224 -3.79 1.35 -25.88
C GLY A 224 -3.18 0.48 -24.78
N PHE A 225 -2.95 1.07 -23.62
CA PHE A 225 -2.47 0.38 -22.42
C PHE A 225 -3.51 0.40 -21.31
N LYS A 226 -3.47 -0.59 -20.43
CA LYS A 226 -4.23 -0.62 -19.17
C LYS A 226 -3.36 -1.11 -18.04
N LEU A 227 -3.51 -0.47 -16.88
CA LEU A 227 -2.91 -0.89 -15.63
C LEU A 227 -3.91 -1.73 -14.84
N VAL A 228 -3.48 -2.92 -14.49
CA VAL A 228 -4.20 -3.83 -13.60
C VAL A 228 -3.49 -3.85 -12.26
N GLY A 229 -4.16 -3.33 -11.24
CA GLY A 229 -3.60 -3.22 -9.89
C GLY A 229 -3.57 -4.55 -9.18
N CYS A 230 -2.47 -4.86 -8.49
CA CYS A 230 -2.39 -5.94 -7.51
C CYS A 230 -1.77 -5.42 -6.21
N THR A 231 -2.02 -6.13 -5.11
CA THR A 231 -1.49 -5.82 -3.76
C THR A 231 -1.79 -4.38 -3.32
N CYS A 232 -0.94 -3.80 -2.46
CA CYS A 232 -1.16 -2.47 -1.89
C CYS A 232 -1.07 -1.33 -2.93
N VAL A 233 -0.19 -1.41 -3.93
CA VAL A 233 -0.11 -0.38 -4.98
C VAL A 233 -1.37 -0.36 -5.86
N GLY A 234 -1.94 -1.54 -6.17
CA GLY A 234 -3.23 -1.63 -6.85
C GLY A 234 -4.36 -1.03 -6.03
N GLN A 235 -4.36 -1.27 -4.72
CA GLN A 235 -5.32 -0.65 -3.81
C GLN A 235 -5.15 0.88 -3.73
N ASP A 236 -3.92 1.39 -3.62
CA ASP A 236 -3.63 2.83 -3.56
C ASP A 236 -4.11 3.53 -4.85
N LEU A 237 -3.90 2.90 -6.00
CA LEU A 237 -4.46 3.34 -7.27
C LEU A 237 -5.97 3.33 -7.31
N GLN A 238 -6.61 2.30 -6.77
CA GLN A 238 -8.07 2.19 -6.73
C GLN A 238 -8.67 3.29 -5.85
N LEU A 239 -8.09 3.55 -4.67
CA LEU A 239 -8.45 4.65 -3.78
C LEU A 239 -8.34 6.02 -4.50
N ARG A 240 -7.37 6.15 -5.40
CA ARG A 240 -7.06 7.36 -6.17
C ARG A 240 -7.59 7.36 -7.59
N GLY A 241 -8.45 6.39 -7.94
CA GLY A 241 -8.86 6.15 -9.33
C GLY A 241 -9.54 7.35 -9.99
N ALA A 242 -10.06 8.31 -9.21
CA ALA A 242 -10.56 9.60 -9.71
C ALA A 242 -9.50 10.39 -10.50
N HIS A 243 -8.21 10.19 -10.20
CA HIS A 243 -7.09 10.87 -10.85
C HIS A 243 -6.45 10.08 -12.00
N TYR A 244 -6.92 8.85 -12.28
CA TYR A 244 -6.28 7.89 -13.19
C TYR A 244 -7.28 7.13 -14.08
N THR A 245 -8.42 7.75 -14.40
CA THR A 245 -9.57 7.10 -15.09
C THR A 245 -9.27 6.56 -16.49
N GLU A 246 -8.26 7.10 -17.17
CA GLU A 246 -7.91 6.66 -18.53
C GLU A 246 -7.10 5.36 -18.54
N ILE A 247 -6.19 5.20 -17.57
CA ILE A 247 -5.15 4.19 -17.60
C ILE A 247 -5.38 3.03 -16.62
N PHE A 248 -6.06 3.25 -15.49
CA PHE A 248 -6.26 2.24 -14.46
C PHE A 248 -7.66 1.61 -14.55
N ASP A 249 -7.72 0.29 -14.75
CA ASP A 249 -8.99 -0.43 -14.93
C ASP A 249 -9.52 -1.11 -13.66
N GLY A 250 -8.70 -1.27 -12.63
CA GLY A 250 -9.17 -1.77 -11.34
C GLY A 250 -8.15 -2.59 -10.57
N HIS A 251 -8.54 -2.96 -9.35
CA HIS A 251 -7.74 -3.81 -8.45
C HIS A 251 -8.14 -5.27 -8.67
N ALA A 252 -7.20 -6.11 -9.10
CA ALA A 252 -7.50 -7.52 -9.33
C ALA A 252 -7.52 -8.34 -8.04
N GLY A 253 -6.68 -8.00 -7.06
CA GLY A 253 -6.68 -8.65 -5.76
C GLY A 253 -5.35 -8.58 -5.01
N ASN A 254 -5.20 -9.44 -4.01
CA ASN A 254 -4.03 -9.49 -3.15
C ASN A 254 -2.89 -10.36 -3.70
N ASN A 255 -1.84 -10.54 -2.91
CA ASN A 255 -0.60 -11.19 -3.32
C ASN A 255 -0.77 -12.64 -3.83
N TYR A 256 -1.77 -13.38 -3.36
CA TYR A 256 -2.06 -14.75 -3.85
C TYR A 256 -2.94 -14.77 -5.11
N THR A 257 -3.53 -13.63 -5.48
CA THR A 257 -4.26 -13.48 -6.75
C THR A 257 -3.30 -13.31 -7.92
N SER A 258 -2.05 -12.93 -7.67
CA SER A 258 -1.03 -12.63 -8.67
C SER A 258 -0.73 -13.78 -9.64
N GLU A 259 -0.74 -15.04 -9.20
CA GLU A 259 -0.52 -16.17 -10.12
C GLU A 259 -1.77 -16.42 -10.99
N ALA A 260 -2.95 -16.34 -10.39
CA ALA A 260 -4.22 -16.53 -11.09
C ALA A 260 -4.45 -15.46 -12.18
N ILE A 261 -4.12 -14.20 -11.89
CA ILE A 261 -4.26 -13.11 -12.87
C ILE A 261 -3.30 -13.29 -14.06
N LEU A 262 -2.06 -13.72 -13.82
CA LEU A 262 -1.12 -14.02 -14.90
C LEU A 262 -1.59 -15.23 -15.73
N ALA A 263 -2.15 -16.25 -15.06
CA ALA A 263 -2.68 -17.47 -15.68
C ALA A 263 -3.91 -17.25 -16.59
N THR A 264 -4.58 -16.09 -16.49
CA THR A 264 -5.57 -15.67 -17.51
C THR A 264 -4.94 -15.57 -18.90
N GLY A 265 -3.60 -15.53 -18.97
CA GLY A 265 -2.85 -15.30 -20.17
C GLY A 265 -2.96 -13.85 -20.61
N ALA A 266 -3.72 -12.96 -19.96
CA ALA A 266 -4.05 -11.66 -20.50
C ALA A 266 -3.20 -10.48 -20.04
N ILE A 267 -2.33 -10.69 -19.05
CA ILE A 267 -1.29 -9.74 -18.65
C ILE A 267 -0.08 -9.86 -19.56
N ASP A 268 0.41 -8.75 -20.09
CA ASP A 268 1.52 -8.70 -21.04
C ASP A 268 2.85 -8.33 -20.38
N ALA A 269 2.79 -7.60 -19.29
CA ALA A 269 3.95 -7.33 -18.46
C ALA A 269 3.62 -7.21 -16.98
N VAL A 270 4.59 -7.53 -16.14
CA VAL A 270 4.58 -7.29 -14.70
C VAL A 270 5.62 -6.24 -14.37
N LEU A 271 5.17 -5.14 -13.78
CA LEU A 271 6.03 -4.12 -13.20
C LEU A 271 5.95 -4.23 -11.68
N SER A 272 7.08 -4.62 -11.08
CA SER A 272 7.21 -4.75 -9.63
C SER A 272 8.13 -3.68 -9.11
N GLU A 273 7.73 -2.99 -8.06
CA GLU A 273 8.61 -2.02 -7.40
C GLU A 273 9.06 -2.51 -6.02
N PHE A 274 8.19 -3.08 -5.18
CA PHE A 274 8.58 -3.45 -3.82
C PHE A 274 7.97 -4.79 -3.35
N ASN A 275 7.61 -4.86 -2.07
CA ASN A 275 7.15 -6.03 -1.32
C ASN A 275 5.87 -6.66 -1.90
N CYS A 276 5.59 -7.90 -1.53
CA CYS A 276 4.44 -8.72 -1.95
C CYS A 276 4.37 -9.15 -3.43
N THR A 277 5.41 -8.88 -4.22
CA THR A 277 5.66 -9.60 -5.47
C THR A 277 6.38 -10.90 -5.14
N LEU A 278 5.65 -12.02 -5.07
CA LEU A 278 6.19 -13.31 -4.64
C LEU A 278 7.01 -13.98 -5.76
N PRO A 279 8.13 -14.66 -5.46
CA PRO A 279 8.92 -15.37 -6.48
C PRO A 279 8.15 -16.46 -7.24
N GLY A 280 7.03 -16.95 -6.72
CA GLY A 280 6.18 -17.93 -7.43
C GLY A 280 5.72 -17.48 -8.81
N ILE A 281 5.60 -16.15 -9.03
CA ILE A 281 5.22 -15.62 -10.36
C ILE A 281 6.32 -15.79 -11.42
N GLU A 282 7.58 -16.02 -11.02
CA GLU A 282 8.70 -16.14 -11.96
C GLU A 282 8.45 -17.27 -12.96
N THR A 283 8.06 -18.46 -12.47
CA THR A 283 7.73 -19.62 -13.32
C THR A 283 6.53 -19.36 -14.22
N VAL A 284 5.51 -18.65 -13.73
CA VAL A 284 4.32 -18.31 -14.51
C VAL A 284 4.68 -17.33 -15.63
N CYS A 285 5.51 -16.33 -15.33
CA CYS A 285 6.00 -15.37 -16.32
C CYS A 285 6.82 -16.06 -17.41
N ASP A 286 7.75 -16.95 -17.07
CA ASP A 286 8.56 -17.68 -18.06
C ASP A 286 7.68 -18.56 -18.95
N THR A 287 6.78 -19.34 -18.34
CA THR A 287 5.89 -20.26 -19.06
C THR A 287 4.97 -19.52 -20.05
N LEU A 288 4.47 -18.35 -19.65
CA LEU A 288 3.58 -17.54 -20.47
C LEU A 288 4.32 -16.47 -21.26
N SER A 289 5.66 -16.43 -21.23
CA SER A 289 6.50 -15.41 -21.86
C SER A 289 6.12 -13.97 -21.51
N ILE A 290 5.64 -13.74 -20.27
CA ILE A 290 5.27 -12.41 -19.76
C ILE A 290 6.54 -11.65 -19.38
N LYS A 291 6.67 -10.40 -19.85
CA LYS A 291 7.82 -9.56 -19.48
C LYS A 291 7.73 -9.14 -18.03
N GLN A 292 8.75 -9.44 -17.24
CA GLN A 292 8.86 -8.95 -15.86
C GLN A 292 9.98 -7.92 -15.72
N ILE A 293 9.65 -6.78 -15.11
CA ILE A 293 10.58 -5.68 -14.84
C ILE A 293 10.46 -5.27 -13.38
N CYS A 294 11.57 -5.31 -12.66
CA CYS A 294 11.70 -4.75 -11.33
C CYS A 294 12.20 -3.30 -11.45
N ILE A 295 11.66 -2.39 -10.65
CA ILE A 295 12.11 -0.99 -10.61
C ILE A 295 12.72 -0.58 -9.26
N ASP A 296 12.80 -1.49 -8.30
CA ASP A 296 13.61 -1.36 -7.10
C ASP A 296 14.43 -2.64 -6.87
N ASP A 297 15.68 -2.49 -6.45
CA ASP A 297 16.64 -3.59 -6.33
C ASP A 297 16.34 -4.47 -5.12
N VAL A 298 15.78 -3.89 -4.06
CA VAL A 298 15.32 -4.60 -2.86
C VAL A 298 14.23 -5.63 -3.16
N ALA A 299 13.57 -5.54 -4.33
CA ALA A 299 12.53 -6.46 -4.78
C ALA A 299 12.90 -7.28 -6.03
N LYS A 300 14.16 -7.23 -6.47
CA LYS A 300 14.64 -7.89 -7.69
C LYS A 300 14.29 -9.39 -7.72
N LYS A 301 13.70 -9.83 -8.83
CA LYS A 301 13.43 -11.25 -9.15
C LYS A 301 14.53 -11.83 -9.99
N ALA A 302 14.80 -13.14 -9.87
CA ALA A 302 15.96 -13.74 -10.51
C ALA A 302 15.90 -13.61 -12.04
N ASN A 303 14.73 -13.90 -12.63
CA ASN A 303 14.48 -13.87 -14.07
C ASN A 303 13.98 -12.52 -14.62
N ALA A 304 13.74 -11.52 -13.78
CA ALA A 304 13.25 -10.20 -14.22
C ALA A 304 14.40 -9.25 -14.61
N GLU A 305 14.13 -8.29 -15.50
CA GLU A 305 15.05 -7.17 -15.72
C GLU A 305 15.00 -6.19 -14.54
N LEU A 306 16.12 -5.54 -14.20
CA LEU A 306 16.14 -4.41 -13.28
C LEU A 306 16.24 -3.10 -14.07
N LYS A 307 15.20 -2.28 -13.98
CA LYS A 307 15.18 -0.89 -14.45
C LYS A 307 15.00 0.02 -13.24
N GLN A 308 16.06 0.16 -12.44
CA GLN A 308 16.02 0.90 -11.18
C GLN A 308 15.38 2.28 -11.38
N PHE A 309 14.39 2.61 -10.56
CA PHE A 309 13.81 3.94 -10.56
C PHE A 309 14.84 4.95 -10.06
N VAL A 310 15.20 5.88 -10.95
CA VAL A 310 16.04 7.03 -10.64
C VAL A 310 15.28 8.26 -11.12
N PHE A 311 14.95 9.16 -10.20
CA PHE A 311 14.04 10.28 -10.49
C PHE A 311 14.51 11.10 -11.71
N ALA A 312 15.81 11.39 -11.81
CA ALA A 312 16.37 12.15 -12.94
C ALA A 312 16.34 11.39 -14.29
N GLU A 313 16.36 10.05 -14.27
CA GLU A 313 16.36 9.21 -15.48
C GLU A 313 14.97 8.63 -15.81
N ARG A 314 13.94 8.96 -15.02
CA ARG A 314 12.58 8.39 -15.13
C ARG A 314 11.98 8.47 -16.53
N GLY A 315 12.29 9.52 -17.29
CA GLY A 315 11.87 9.70 -18.68
C GLY A 315 12.41 8.61 -19.59
N LYS A 316 13.74 8.43 -19.58
CA LYS A 316 14.44 7.38 -20.32
C LYS A 316 13.95 5.99 -19.90
N HIS A 317 13.89 5.70 -18.60
CA HIS A 317 13.44 4.40 -18.12
C HIS A 317 11.98 4.10 -18.50
N SER A 318 11.10 5.11 -18.52
CA SER A 318 9.71 4.92 -18.97
C SER A 318 9.66 4.51 -20.44
N GLU A 319 10.42 5.14 -21.34
CA GLU A 319 10.49 4.73 -22.75
C GLU A 319 11.01 3.30 -22.91
N GLU A 320 12.10 2.96 -22.23
CA GLU A 320 12.68 1.61 -22.29
C GLU A 320 11.68 0.54 -21.80
N ILE A 321 10.95 0.83 -20.72
CA ILE A 321 9.90 -0.05 -20.19
C ILE A 321 8.77 -0.19 -21.22
N ILE A 322 8.28 0.92 -21.78
CA ILE A 322 7.18 0.92 -22.76
C ILE A 322 7.54 0.09 -24.00
N ASP A 323 8.74 0.31 -24.55
CA ASP A 323 9.21 -0.41 -25.73
C ASP A 323 9.36 -1.92 -25.43
N ALA A 324 9.86 -2.29 -24.25
CA ALA A 324 9.95 -3.69 -23.81
C ALA A 324 8.58 -4.36 -23.65
N ILE A 325 7.60 -3.63 -23.13
CA ILE A 325 6.21 -4.11 -22.96
C ILE A 325 5.55 -4.32 -24.33
N ILE A 326 5.69 -3.37 -25.25
CA ILE A 326 5.15 -3.49 -26.62
C ILE A 326 5.78 -4.69 -27.35
N ALA A 327 7.09 -4.87 -27.21
CA ALA A 327 7.79 -6.01 -27.80
C ALA A 327 7.27 -7.34 -27.25
N SER A 328 7.07 -7.42 -25.93
CA SER A 328 6.49 -8.61 -25.28
C SER A 328 5.08 -8.88 -25.77
N TYR A 329 4.20 -7.87 -25.83
CA TYR A 329 2.85 -8.00 -26.37
C TYR A 329 2.87 -8.60 -27.78
N LYS A 330 3.64 -8.01 -28.70
CA LYS A 330 3.70 -8.45 -30.10
C LYS A 330 4.18 -9.89 -30.26
N GLU A 331 5.19 -10.31 -29.47
CA GLU A 331 5.75 -11.65 -29.55
C GLU A 331 4.84 -12.71 -28.92
N ARG A 332 4.23 -12.37 -27.78
CA ARG A 332 3.56 -13.29 -26.88
C ARG A 332 2.09 -13.49 -27.24
N ARG A 333 1.34 -12.40 -27.49
CA ARG A 333 -0.12 -12.44 -27.64
C ARG A 333 -0.62 -13.47 -28.65
N PRO A 334 0.01 -13.61 -29.85
CA PRO A 334 -0.42 -14.60 -30.83
C PRO A 334 -0.19 -16.06 -30.41
N LYS A 335 0.62 -16.32 -29.38
CA LYS A 335 1.07 -17.66 -28.96
C LYS A 335 0.41 -18.16 -27.67
N VAL A 336 -0.24 -17.27 -26.92
CA VAL A 336 -0.80 -17.58 -25.60
C VAL A 336 -2.32 -17.69 -25.67
N LYS A 337 -2.89 -18.72 -25.04
CA LYS A 337 -4.34 -18.85 -24.89
C LYS A 337 -4.84 -17.88 -23.81
N LEU A 338 -5.94 -17.18 -24.10
CA LEU A 338 -6.64 -16.35 -23.11
C LEU A 338 -7.67 -17.20 -22.35
N ASN A 339 -7.61 -17.11 -21.02
CA ASN A 339 -8.54 -17.74 -20.08
C ASN A 339 -9.15 -16.63 -19.20
N LEU A 340 -9.94 -15.76 -19.83
CA LEU A 340 -10.57 -14.62 -19.15
C LEU A 340 -11.70 -15.09 -18.23
N LEU A 341 -11.90 -14.35 -17.13
CA LEU A 341 -12.95 -14.60 -16.15
C LEU A 341 -13.76 -13.31 -15.91
N PRO A 342 -14.59 -12.89 -16.89
CA PRO A 342 -15.33 -11.62 -16.83
C PRO A 342 -16.35 -11.56 -15.67
N GLU A 343 -16.82 -12.72 -15.19
CA GLU A 343 -17.75 -12.81 -14.06
C GLU A 343 -17.05 -12.85 -12.69
N HIS A 344 -15.71 -12.86 -12.65
CA HIS A 344 -14.99 -12.88 -11.38
C HIS A 344 -14.91 -11.48 -10.76
N GLY A 345 -15.25 -11.39 -9.47
CA GLY A 345 -15.25 -10.14 -8.73
C GLY A 345 -16.56 -9.37 -8.90
N TYR A 346 -16.52 -8.06 -8.69
CA TYR A 346 -17.70 -7.19 -8.64
C TYR A 346 -17.40 -5.85 -9.33
N GLU A 347 -18.40 -5.22 -9.94
CA GLU A 347 -18.26 -3.96 -10.69
C GLU A 347 -18.32 -2.70 -9.81
N ASN A 348 -18.96 -2.79 -8.65
CA ASN A 348 -19.42 -1.65 -7.86
C ASN A 348 -18.91 -1.66 -6.41
N ASN A 349 -17.61 -1.91 -6.21
CA ASN A 349 -17.03 -1.88 -4.86
C ASN A 349 -16.79 -0.44 -4.41
N LEU A 350 -17.23 -0.14 -3.19
CA LEU A 350 -16.96 1.12 -2.51
C LEU A 350 -15.48 1.20 -2.16
N THR A 351 -14.81 2.24 -2.65
CA THR A 351 -13.41 2.53 -2.34
C THR A 351 -13.24 4.02 -2.05
N GLY A 352 -12.01 4.45 -1.80
CA GLY A 352 -11.65 5.85 -1.58
C GLY A 352 -12.06 6.41 -0.22
N VAL A 353 -12.36 5.56 0.77
CA VAL A 353 -12.66 5.96 2.15
C VAL A 353 -11.36 6.34 2.86
N SER A 354 -11.18 7.64 3.10
CA SER A 354 -10.08 8.23 3.86
C SER A 354 -10.62 9.11 4.98
N GLU A 355 -9.78 9.59 5.89
CA GLU A 355 -10.21 10.53 6.93
C GLU A 355 -10.88 11.77 6.32
N VAL A 356 -10.35 12.26 5.20
CA VAL A 356 -10.84 13.46 4.50
C VAL A 356 -12.13 13.16 3.76
N SER A 357 -12.16 12.10 2.95
CA SER A 357 -13.31 11.81 2.10
C SER A 357 -14.52 11.35 2.93
N LEU A 358 -14.30 10.56 3.99
CA LEU A 358 -15.35 10.18 4.93
C LEU A 358 -15.91 11.39 5.67
N LYS A 359 -15.04 12.27 6.19
CA LYS A 359 -15.51 13.49 6.87
C LYS A 359 -16.30 14.39 5.93
N LYS A 360 -15.88 14.51 4.65
CA LYS A 360 -16.62 15.25 3.63
C LYS A 360 -18.00 14.61 3.37
N PHE A 361 -18.06 13.29 3.22
CA PHE A 361 -19.30 12.53 3.05
C PHE A 361 -20.27 12.73 4.23
N LEU A 362 -19.75 12.83 5.46
CA LEU A 362 -20.53 13.09 6.66
C LEU A 362 -20.89 14.58 6.89
N GLY A 363 -20.75 15.44 5.87
CA GLY A 363 -21.10 16.86 5.98
C GLY A 363 -20.03 17.72 6.68
N GLY A 364 -18.76 17.34 6.57
CA GLY A 364 -17.61 18.10 7.06
C GLY A 364 -17.29 17.93 8.54
N ASN A 365 -17.95 17.01 9.25
CA ASN A 365 -17.71 16.75 10.67
C ASN A 365 -18.04 15.30 11.06
N TRP A 366 -17.59 14.88 12.25
CA TRP A 366 -17.72 13.50 12.73
C TRP A 366 -19.03 13.22 13.47
N LYS A 367 -19.86 14.23 13.72
CA LYS A 367 -21.07 14.08 14.56
C LYS A 367 -22.01 12.99 14.04
N PRO A 368 -22.29 12.86 12.73
CA PRO A 368 -23.20 11.80 12.27
C PRO A 368 -22.69 10.39 12.59
N LEU A 369 -21.38 10.13 12.43
CA LEU A 369 -20.79 8.83 12.77
C LEU A 369 -20.78 8.60 14.29
N VAL A 370 -20.43 9.64 15.07
CA VAL A 370 -20.45 9.56 16.54
C VAL A 370 -21.86 9.29 17.06
N ASP A 371 -22.88 9.97 16.52
CA ASP A 371 -24.28 9.79 16.92
C ASP A 371 -24.76 8.36 16.65
N LEU A 372 -24.39 7.76 15.52
CA LEU A 372 -24.68 6.35 15.20
C LEU A 372 -24.00 5.36 16.15
N ILE A 373 -22.80 5.68 16.62
CA ILE A 373 -22.10 4.86 17.62
C ILE A 373 -22.79 4.99 18.98
N VAL A 374 -23.13 6.21 19.39
CA VAL A 374 -23.80 6.49 20.68
C VAL A 374 -25.20 5.88 20.75
N SER A 375 -25.96 5.89 19.67
CA SER A 375 -27.28 5.21 19.60
C SER A 375 -27.18 3.68 19.60
N GLY A 376 -25.97 3.16 19.36
CA GLY A 376 -25.73 1.73 19.18
C GLY A 376 -26.31 1.20 17.86
N ASP A 377 -26.54 2.06 16.86
CA ASP A 377 -26.83 1.67 15.48
C ASP A 377 -25.59 1.11 14.79
N ILE A 378 -24.43 1.64 15.15
CA ILE A 378 -23.11 1.04 14.95
C ILE A 378 -22.57 0.66 16.33
N LYS A 379 -22.41 -0.64 16.63
CA LYS A 379 -21.92 -1.09 17.94
C LYS A 379 -20.43 -0.85 18.17
N GLY A 380 -19.68 -0.67 17.09
CA GLY A 380 -18.24 -0.43 17.14
C GLY A 380 -17.64 -0.38 15.74
N VAL A 381 -16.34 -0.05 15.71
CA VAL A 381 -15.52 -0.03 14.50
C VAL A 381 -14.39 -1.04 14.66
N ALA A 382 -14.22 -1.91 13.67
CA ALA A 382 -13.11 -2.88 13.63
C ALA A 382 -12.21 -2.62 12.42
N GLY A 383 -10.90 -2.51 12.66
CA GLY A 383 -9.90 -2.53 11.60
C GLY A 383 -9.51 -3.98 11.28
N VAL A 384 -9.88 -4.48 10.10
CA VAL A 384 -9.45 -5.79 9.60
C VAL A 384 -8.35 -5.57 8.58
N VAL A 385 -7.11 -5.84 8.98
CA VAL A 385 -5.91 -5.58 8.17
C VAL A 385 -5.00 -6.79 8.21
N GLY A 386 -4.11 -6.89 7.22
CA GLY A 386 -3.10 -7.94 7.15
C GLY A 386 -3.03 -8.59 5.77
N CYS A 387 -2.30 -9.70 5.74
CA CYS A 387 -2.10 -10.53 4.56
C CYS A 387 -3.04 -11.75 4.58
N SER A 388 -3.19 -12.38 3.41
CA SER A 388 -3.82 -13.69 3.32
C SER A 388 -2.84 -14.79 3.75
N SER A 389 -3.36 -16.00 4.02
CA SER A 389 -2.56 -17.18 4.34
C SER A 389 -3.19 -18.41 3.72
N LEU A 390 -2.42 -19.17 2.94
CA LEU A 390 -2.89 -20.44 2.37
C LEU A 390 -2.87 -21.58 3.40
N VAL A 391 -2.00 -21.50 4.40
CA VAL A 391 -1.84 -22.55 5.43
C VAL A 391 -2.92 -22.44 6.51
N ALA A 392 -3.36 -21.22 6.82
CA ALA A 392 -4.34 -20.95 7.87
C ALA A 392 -5.77 -20.92 7.31
N GLY A 393 -6.27 -22.07 6.85
CA GLY A 393 -7.68 -22.22 6.44
C GLY A 393 -8.01 -21.83 5.01
N GLY A 394 -7.00 -21.51 4.18
CA GLY A 394 -7.15 -21.19 2.76
C GLY A 394 -7.23 -19.70 2.44
N HIS A 395 -7.09 -19.37 1.16
CA HIS A 395 -7.02 -17.99 0.64
C HIS A 395 -8.25 -17.18 1.08
N ASP A 396 -8.03 -16.16 1.92
CA ASP A 396 -9.02 -15.19 2.43
C ASP A 396 -10.22 -15.76 3.20
N VAL A 397 -10.30 -17.08 3.40
CA VAL A 397 -11.44 -17.77 4.04
C VAL A 397 -11.74 -17.20 5.44
N LEU A 398 -10.72 -17.13 6.29
CA LEU A 398 -10.90 -16.66 7.67
C LEU A 398 -11.14 -15.15 7.74
N THR A 399 -10.50 -14.37 6.87
CA THR A 399 -10.70 -12.91 6.79
C THR A 399 -12.15 -12.59 6.40
N VAL A 400 -12.66 -13.23 5.36
CA VAL A 400 -14.04 -13.06 4.90
C VAL A 400 -15.04 -13.52 5.95
N ALA A 401 -14.79 -14.66 6.60
CA ALA A 401 -15.64 -15.15 7.68
C ALA A 401 -15.69 -14.18 8.88
N LEU A 402 -14.53 -13.65 9.30
CA LEU A 402 -14.44 -12.66 10.36
C LEU A 402 -15.24 -11.40 10.03
N VAL A 403 -15.10 -10.87 8.81
CA VAL A 403 -15.84 -9.66 8.40
C VAL A 403 -17.34 -9.90 8.41
N LYS A 404 -17.82 -11.04 7.88
CA LYS A 404 -19.23 -11.42 7.93
C LYS A 404 -19.77 -11.48 9.36
N GLU A 405 -19.01 -12.07 10.28
CA GLU A 405 -19.40 -12.12 11.70
C GLU A 405 -19.46 -10.73 12.35
N LEU A 406 -18.52 -9.83 12.03
CA LEU A 406 -18.50 -8.47 12.58
C LEU A 406 -19.69 -7.65 12.07
N ILE A 407 -19.93 -7.62 10.76
CA ILE A 407 -21.02 -6.83 10.19
C ILE A 407 -22.38 -7.38 10.61
N ALA A 408 -22.55 -8.70 10.72
CA ALA A 408 -23.77 -9.34 11.24
C ALA A 408 -24.10 -8.92 12.69
N ARG A 409 -23.09 -8.46 13.44
CA ARG A 409 -23.22 -7.98 14.82
C ARG A 409 -23.35 -6.46 14.92
N ASP A 410 -23.61 -5.77 13.81
CA ASP A 410 -23.70 -4.32 13.70
C ASP A 410 -22.36 -3.59 13.98
N ILE A 411 -21.22 -4.24 13.71
CA ILE A 411 -19.88 -3.65 13.82
C ILE A 411 -19.43 -3.26 12.41
N ILE A 412 -19.16 -1.97 12.20
CA ILE A 412 -18.64 -1.50 10.90
C ILE A 412 -17.16 -1.87 10.78
N VAL A 413 -16.78 -2.36 9.60
CA VAL A 413 -15.41 -2.79 9.32
C VAL A 413 -14.72 -1.79 8.41
N LEU A 414 -13.51 -1.39 8.81
CA LEU A 414 -12.55 -0.68 7.96
C LEU A 414 -11.44 -1.66 7.58
N THR A 415 -11.08 -1.73 6.30
CA THR A 415 -10.07 -2.67 5.80
C THR A 415 -9.00 -1.97 4.97
N ALA A 416 -7.77 -2.49 5.03
CA ALA A 416 -6.65 -2.03 4.23
C ALA A 416 -5.70 -3.19 3.86
N GLY A 417 -4.90 -2.98 2.82
CA GLY A 417 -3.91 -3.93 2.32
C GLY A 417 -4.54 -5.15 1.65
N CYS A 418 -3.82 -6.27 1.69
CA CYS A 418 -4.24 -7.54 1.09
C CYS A 418 -5.58 -8.07 1.62
N SER A 419 -5.97 -7.71 2.84
CA SER A 419 -7.30 -8.04 3.38
C SER A 419 -8.41 -7.42 2.55
N SER A 420 -8.26 -6.15 2.14
CA SER A 420 -9.23 -5.50 1.25
C SER A 420 -9.38 -6.29 -0.04
N GLY A 421 -8.27 -6.60 -0.71
CA GLY A 421 -8.28 -7.36 -1.96
C GLY A 421 -9.07 -8.68 -1.91
N GLY A 422 -9.06 -9.38 -0.77
CA GLY A 422 -9.89 -10.57 -0.56
C GLY A 422 -11.36 -10.27 -0.30
N ILE A 423 -11.62 -9.25 0.54
CA ILE A 423 -12.96 -8.82 0.97
C ILE A 423 -13.76 -8.25 -0.22
N GLU A 424 -13.18 -7.39 -1.05
CA GLU A 424 -13.83 -6.86 -2.27
C GLU A 424 -14.10 -7.96 -3.30
N ASN A 425 -13.14 -8.85 -3.57
CA ASN A 425 -13.36 -10.00 -4.46
C ASN A 425 -14.47 -10.95 -3.98
N CYS A 426 -14.76 -10.96 -2.69
CA CYS A 426 -15.84 -11.74 -2.09
C CYS A 426 -17.17 -10.95 -1.94
N GLY A 427 -17.25 -9.72 -2.46
CA GLY A 427 -18.50 -8.95 -2.51
C GLY A 427 -18.92 -8.36 -1.18
N LEU A 428 -17.96 -8.10 -0.27
CA LEU A 428 -18.25 -7.48 1.03
C LEU A 428 -18.07 -5.95 1.01
N MET A 429 -17.66 -5.38 -0.12
CA MET A 429 -17.49 -3.92 -0.30
C MET A 429 -18.48 -3.32 -1.30
N VAL A 430 -19.47 -4.09 -1.77
CA VAL A 430 -20.57 -3.60 -2.60
C VAL A 430 -21.75 -3.14 -1.72
N PRO A 431 -22.60 -2.19 -2.15
CA PRO A 431 -23.76 -1.75 -1.37
C PRO A 431 -24.70 -2.90 -0.95
N GLU A 432 -24.83 -3.92 -1.80
CA GLU A 432 -25.65 -5.11 -1.56
C GLU A 432 -25.18 -5.93 -0.36
N ALA A 433 -23.91 -5.81 0.04
CA ALA A 433 -23.35 -6.47 1.22
C ALA A 433 -24.03 -6.02 2.52
N ALA A 434 -24.76 -4.90 2.51
CA ALA A 434 -25.62 -4.47 3.62
C ALA A 434 -26.65 -5.54 4.02
N GLU A 435 -27.03 -6.44 3.11
CA GLU A 435 -27.93 -7.57 3.42
C GLU A 435 -27.31 -8.58 4.41
N LEU A 436 -25.98 -8.66 4.46
CA LEU A 436 -25.23 -9.53 5.37
C LEU A 436 -25.02 -8.89 6.75
N ALA A 437 -25.29 -7.60 6.90
CA ALA A 437 -25.13 -6.88 8.15
C ALA A 437 -26.29 -7.14 9.12
N GLY A 438 -26.03 -6.89 10.41
CA GLY A 438 -27.05 -6.86 11.44
C GLY A 438 -28.13 -5.82 11.15
N PRO A 439 -29.32 -5.93 11.76
CA PRO A 439 -30.49 -5.13 11.39
C PRO A 439 -30.25 -3.61 11.48
N LYS A 440 -29.41 -3.17 12.41
CA LYS A 440 -29.15 -1.73 12.59
C LYS A 440 -28.13 -1.22 11.59
N LEU A 441 -26.99 -1.91 11.45
CA LEU A 441 -25.96 -1.52 10.48
C LEU A 441 -26.51 -1.60 9.05
N LYS A 442 -27.33 -2.62 8.74
CA LYS A 442 -28.06 -2.73 7.47
C LYS A 442 -28.93 -1.51 7.19
N ALA A 443 -29.69 -1.04 8.16
CA ALA A 443 -30.54 0.14 8.01
C ALA A 443 -29.71 1.40 7.77
N VAL A 444 -28.57 1.54 8.46
CA VAL A 444 -27.61 2.64 8.25
C VAL A 444 -27.04 2.62 6.85
N CYS A 445 -26.46 1.49 6.41
CA CYS A 445 -25.89 1.35 5.07
C CYS A 445 -26.93 1.65 3.99
N LYS A 446 -28.12 1.04 4.05
CA LYS A 446 -29.19 1.31 3.08
C LYS A 446 -29.63 2.76 3.01
N LYS A 447 -29.59 3.48 4.15
CA LYS A 447 -29.93 4.90 4.21
C LYS A 447 -28.85 5.79 3.58
N LEU A 448 -27.59 5.40 3.69
CA LEU A 448 -26.44 6.18 3.23
C LEU A 448 -26.05 5.87 1.77
N GLY A 449 -26.52 4.74 1.23
CA GLY A 449 -26.05 4.19 -0.04
C GLY A 449 -24.73 3.45 0.13
#